data_AF-A0A316PZJ0-F1
#
_entry.id   AF-A0A316PZJ0-F1
#
_cell.length_a   1.000
_cell.length_b   1.000
_cell.length_c   1.000
_cell.angle_alpha   90.00
_cell.angle_beta   90.00
_cell.angle_gamma   90.00
#
_symmetry.space_group_name_H-M   'P 1'
#
loop_
_entity.id
_entity.type
_entity.pdbx_description
1 polymer ?
#
loop_
_entity_poly.entity_id
_entity_poly.type
_entity_poly.pdbx_seq_one_letter_code
_entity_poly.pdbx_strand_id
1 'polypeptide(L)'
;MKEIKLVPDMPFHNYVEIAVMDFPDGKEGHARQRCKVKAEFAEYDVLRLKERGLRFNQAIEEYEKWLYEVIRFHLAQDWKCIGGYEAVMHIIREKVSAYY
;
A
#
# COMPACT_ATOMS: atom_id res chain seq x y z
N MET A 1 -2.43 -14.30 12.54
CA MET A 1 -2.49 -12.98 11.86
C MET A 1 -1.34 -12.13 12.38
N LYS A 2 -0.42 -11.73 11.50
CA LYS A 2 0.80 -10.97 11.86
C LYS A 2 0.49 -9.48 11.98
N GLU A 3 0.91 -8.83 13.06
CA GLU A 3 0.84 -7.37 13.14
C GLU A 3 1.99 -6.72 12.38
N ILE A 4 1.69 -5.71 11.56
CA ILE A 4 2.68 -4.97 10.78
C ILE A 4 2.45 -3.47 10.83
N LYS A 5 3.51 -2.71 10.56
CA LYS A 5 3.44 -1.27 10.31
C LYS A 5 3.90 -1.00 8.88
N LEU A 6 3.15 -0.15 8.18
CA LEU A 6 3.54 0.37 6.88
C LEU A 6 4.28 1.69 7.07
N VAL A 7 5.36 1.87 6.32
CA VAL A 7 6.13 3.11 6.34
C VAL A 7 6.33 3.53 4.88
N PRO A 8 5.58 4.53 4.39
CA PRO A 8 5.85 5.06 3.06
C PRO A 8 7.16 5.84 3.07
N ASP A 9 7.97 5.61 2.04
CA ASP A 9 9.09 6.49 1.71
C ASP A 9 8.57 7.77 1.02
N MET A 10 9.48 8.67 0.65
CA MET A 10 9.12 9.88 -0.08
C MET A 10 8.39 9.50 -1.39
N PRO A 11 7.15 9.97 -1.61
CA PRO A 11 6.41 9.62 -2.80
C PRO A 11 7.00 10.29 -4.04
N PHE A 12 7.06 9.54 -5.13
CA PHE A 12 7.38 10.07 -6.46
C PHE A 12 6.10 10.43 -7.21
N HIS A 13 6.25 11.02 -8.39
CA HIS A 13 5.12 11.45 -9.22
C HIS A 13 4.22 10.28 -9.67
N ASN A 14 4.77 9.07 -9.80
CA ASN A 14 4.10 7.89 -10.34
C ASN A 14 4.15 6.65 -9.45
N TYR A 15 4.83 6.68 -8.29
CA TYR A 15 4.80 5.58 -7.34
C TYR A 15 5.19 6.01 -5.92
N VAL A 16 4.93 5.14 -4.95
CA VAL A 16 5.47 5.21 -3.59
C VAL A 16 6.04 3.84 -3.19
N GLU A 17 7.23 3.83 -2.58
CA GLU A 17 7.75 2.64 -1.91
C GLU A 17 7.21 2.58 -0.48
N ILE A 18 6.84 1.38 -0.05
CA ILE A 18 6.21 1.11 1.24
C ILE A 18 7.02 0.02 1.93
N ALA A 19 7.73 0.37 2.99
CA ALA A 19 8.39 -0.61 3.83
C ALA A 19 7.35 -1.31 4.73
N VAL A 20 7.39 -2.64 4.73
CA VAL A 20 6.56 -3.50 5.58
C VAL A 20 7.39 -3.91 6.77
N MET A 21 7.03 -3.38 7.94
CA MET A 21 7.75 -3.60 9.19
C MET A 21 7.02 -4.62 10.07
N ASP A 22 7.75 -5.56 10.64
CA ASP A 22 7.28 -6.46 11.69
C ASP A 22 8.00 -6.24 13.01
N PHE A 23 7.44 -6.78 14.08
CA PHE A 23 7.88 -6.57 15.46
C PHE A 23 8.15 -7.92 16.13
N PRO A 24 9.32 -8.56 15.88
CA PRO A 24 9.63 -9.86 16.47
C PRO A 24 9.69 -9.81 18.00
N ASP A 25 10.19 -8.71 18.56
CA ASP A 25 10.38 -8.51 20.00
C ASP A 25 9.20 -7.76 20.65
N GLY A 26 8.05 -7.70 19.97
CA GLY A 26 6.89 -6.91 20.38
C GLY A 26 6.96 -5.44 19.92
N LYS A 27 5.85 -4.71 20.09
CA LYS A 27 5.64 -3.35 19.51
C LYS A 27 6.64 -2.30 19.95
N GLU A 28 7.16 -2.44 21.17
CA GLU A 28 8.16 -1.56 21.80
C GLU A 28 9.60 -1.94 21.41
N GLY A 29 9.79 -3.12 20.81
CA GLY A 29 11.10 -3.65 20.43
C GLY A 29 11.57 -3.14 19.06
N HIS A 30 12.67 -3.73 18.57
CA HIS A 30 13.23 -3.34 17.28
C HIS A 30 12.31 -3.74 16.13
N ALA A 31 11.86 -2.74 15.36
CA ALA A 31 11.15 -2.98 14.11
C ALA A 31 12.11 -3.57 13.07
N ARG A 32 11.67 -4.65 12.41
CA ARG A 32 12.42 -5.29 11.33
C ARG A 32 11.68 -5.14 10.02
N GLN A 33 12.38 -4.72 8.97
CA GLN A 33 11.82 -4.69 7.63
C GLN A 33 11.71 -6.10 7.07
N ARG A 34 10.51 -6.51 6.64
CA ARG A 34 10.26 -7.82 6.01
C ARG A 34 10.40 -7.75 4.50
N CYS A 35 9.80 -6.74 3.90
CA CYS A 35 9.86 -6.47 2.47
C CYS A 35 9.58 -5.00 2.19
N LYS A 36 9.79 -4.60 0.93
CA LYS A 36 9.27 -3.36 0.38
C LYS A 36 8.27 -3.69 -0.72
N VAL A 37 7.21 -2.90 -0.78
CA VAL A 37 6.18 -2.95 -1.83
C VAL A 37 6.18 -1.63 -2.56
N LYS A 38 6.10 -1.66 -3.89
CA LYS A 38 6.00 -0.46 -4.72
C LYS A 38 4.57 -0.32 -5.21
N ALA A 39 3.86 0.71 -4.78
CA ALA A 39 2.54 1.05 -5.28
C ALA A 39 2.68 2.02 -6.45
N GLU A 40 2.34 1.57 -7.66
CA GLU A 40 2.41 2.37 -8.89
C GLU A 40 1.06 3.02 -9.18
N PHE A 41 1.10 4.29 -9.55
CA PHE A 41 -0.03 5.12 -9.97
C PHE A 41 0.37 5.98 -11.17
N ALA A 42 1.18 5.41 -12.08
CA ALA A 42 1.47 6.06 -13.34
C ALA A 42 0.17 6.23 -14.14
N GLU A 43 0.11 7.26 -14.98
CA GLU A 43 -1.08 7.55 -15.80
C GLU A 43 -1.59 6.30 -16.53
N TYR A 44 -0.68 5.51 -17.11
CA TYR A 44 -1.02 4.27 -17.79
C TYR A 44 -1.74 3.24 -16.92
N ASP A 45 -1.32 3.08 -15.66
CA ASP A 45 -1.93 2.14 -14.72
C ASP A 45 -3.34 2.62 -14.32
N VAL A 46 -3.49 3.92 -14.07
CA VAL A 46 -4.77 4.52 -13.70
C VAL A 46 -5.75 4.51 -14.88
N LEU A 47 -5.27 4.73 -16.10
CA LEU A 47 -6.08 4.62 -17.32
C LEU A 47 -6.63 3.21 -17.51
N ARG A 48 -5.85 2.16 -17.24
CA ARG A 48 -6.37 0.77 -17.28
C ARG A 48 -7.50 0.53 -16.27
N LEU A 49 -7.46 1.16 -15.10
CA LEU A 49 -8.57 1.09 -14.13
C LEU A 49 -9.83 1.77 -14.68
N LYS A 50 -9.66 2.92 -15.36
CA LYS A 50 -10.76 3.61 -16.04
C LYS A 50 -11.34 2.82 -17.21
N GLU A 51 -10.50 2.18 -18.02
CA GLU A 51 -10.92 1.31 -19.14
C GLU A 51 -11.75 0.12 -18.65
N ARG A 52 -11.48 -0.37 -17.44
CA ARG A 52 -12.31 -1.37 -16.75
C ARG A 52 -13.63 -0.81 -16.23
N GLY A 53 -13.91 0.48 -16.42
CA GLY A 53 -15.12 1.17 -15.97
C GLY A 53 -15.12 1.54 -14.49
N LEU A 54 -13.99 1.47 -13.80
CA LEU A 54 -13.90 1.76 -12.36
C LEU A 54 -13.93 3.27 -12.12
N ARG A 55 -14.81 3.71 -11.22
CA ARG A 55 -14.82 5.08 -10.68
C ARG A 55 -13.72 5.26 -9.63
N PHE A 56 -13.41 6.50 -9.27
CA PHE A 56 -12.36 6.83 -8.30
C PHE A 56 -12.39 5.97 -7.03
N ASN A 57 -13.53 5.90 -6.33
CA ASN A 57 -13.64 5.08 -5.11
C ASN A 57 -13.35 3.60 -5.35
N GLN A 58 -13.81 3.05 -6.48
CA GLN A 58 -13.55 1.65 -6.84
C GLN A 58 -12.08 1.41 -7.21
N ALA A 59 -11.42 2.39 -7.83
CA ALA A 59 -9.99 2.33 -8.07
C ALA A 59 -9.20 2.30 -6.75
N ILE A 60 -9.60 3.11 -5.77
CA ILE A 60 -8.98 3.10 -4.43
C ILE A 60 -9.22 1.75 -3.74
N GLU A 61 -10.43 1.20 -3.79
CA GLU A 61 -10.72 -0.15 -3.25
C GLU A 61 -9.83 -1.23 -3.89
N GLU A 62 -9.54 -1.14 -5.19
CA GLU A 62 -8.61 -2.06 -5.85
C GLU A 62 -7.16 -1.91 -5.33
N TYR A 63 -6.69 -0.69 -5.03
CA TYR A 63 -5.40 -0.47 -4.39
C TYR A 63 -5.37 -1.05 -2.96
N GLU A 64 -6.43 -0.87 -2.18
CA GLU A 64 -6.55 -1.43 -0.82
C GLU A 64 -6.48 -2.96 -0.86
N LYS A 65 -7.24 -3.58 -1.77
CA LYS A 65 -7.24 -5.03 -1.99
C LYS A 65 -5.88 -5.52 -2.48
N TRP A 66 -5.29 -4.85 -3.47
CA TRP A 66 -3.97 -5.21 -3.99
C TRP A 66 -2.89 -5.14 -2.91
N LEU A 67 -2.90 -4.09 -2.09
CA LEU A 67 -1.94 -3.90 -1.00
C LEU A 67 -2.06 -5.02 0.04
N TYR A 68 -3.29 -5.43 0.37
CA TYR A 68 -3.53 -6.58 1.24
C TYR A 68 -2.92 -7.86 0.68
N GLU A 69 -3.25 -8.20 -0.57
CA GLU A 69 -2.84 -9.44 -1.22
C GLU A 69 -1.33 -9.51 -1.45
N VAL A 70 -0.70 -8.43 -1.91
CA VAL A 70 0.74 -8.41 -2.17
C VAL A 70 1.54 -8.57 -0.87
N ILE A 71 1.14 -7.94 0.22
CA ILE A 71 1.81 -8.09 1.51
C ILE A 71 1.55 -9.48 2.08
N ARG A 72 0.31 -9.99 1.99
CA ARG A 72 -0.04 -11.35 2.43
C ARG A 72 0.83 -12.39 1.70
N PHE A 73 1.00 -12.23 0.40
CA PHE A 73 1.88 -13.08 -0.41
C PHE A 73 3.33 -13.07 0.12
N HIS A 74 3.91 -11.89 0.36
CA HIS A 74 5.29 -11.78 0.86
C HIS A 74 5.46 -12.27 2.30
N LEU A 75 4.43 -12.18 3.14
CA LEU A 75 4.47 -12.66 4.52
C LEU A 75 4.08 -14.13 4.66
N ALA A 76 3.53 -14.75 3.61
CA ALA A 76 2.95 -16.09 3.58
C ALA A 76 1.90 -16.34 4.69
N GLN A 77 1.21 -15.29 5.13
CA GLN A 77 0.17 -15.35 6.18
C GLN A 77 -0.68 -14.08 6.17
N ASP A 78 -1.88 -14.16 6.75
CA ASP A 78 -2.73 -12.98 6.96
C ASP A 78 -2.11 -12.01 7.98
N TRP A 79 -2.42 -10.73 7.79
CA TRP A 79 -1.81 -9.65 8.55
C TRP A 79 -2.83 -8.58 8.95
N LYS A 80 -2.47 -7.80 9.96
CA LYS A 80 -3.23 -6.64 10.44
C LYS A 80 -2.31 -5.44 10.50
N CYS A 81 -2.72 -4.34 9.88
CA CYS A 81 -2.01 -3.07 10.02
C CYS A 81 -2.24 -2.50 11.41
N ILE A 82 -1.16 -2.17 12.12
CA ILE A 82 -1.21 -1.45 13.39
C ILE A 82 -0.73 0.00 13.25
N GLY A 83 -0.32 0.43 12.06
CA GLY A 83 0.06 1.82 11.79
C GLY A 83 0.52 2.07 10.36
N GLY A 84 0.37 3.33 9.91
CA GLY A 84 0.84 3.80 8.61
C GLY A 84 -0.06 3.51 7.41
N TYR A 85 -1.13 2.72 7.59
CA TYR A 85 -2.10 2.44 6.53
C TYR A 85 -2.72 3.71 5.94
N GLU A 86 -3.26 4.59 6.77
CA GLU A 86 -3.88 5.84 6.30
C GLU A 86 -2.88 6.76 5.60
N ALA A 87 -1.62 6.80 6.04
CA ALA A 87 -0.59 7.60 5.38
C ALA A 87 -0.32 7.09 3.96
N VAL A 88 -0.18 5.77 3.79
CA VAL A 88 -0.02 5.12 2.48
C VAL A 88 -1.23 5.38 1.59
N MET A 89 -2.44 5.12 2.11
CA MET A 89 -3.67 5.29 1.33
C MET A 89 -3.96 6.75 1.00
N HIS A 90 -3.59 7.70 1.86
CA HIS A 90 -3.70 9.12 1.57
C HIS A 90 -2.83 9.52 0.36
N ILE A 91 -1.57 9.06 0.32
CA ILE A 91 -0.67 9.30 -0.82
C ILE A 91 -1.27 8.73 -2.12
N ILE A 92 -1.76 7.48 -2.08
CA ILE A 92 -2.36 6.84 -3.25
C ILE A 92 -3.61 7.61 -3.70
N ARG A 93 -4.51 7.97 -2.77
CA ARG A 93 -5.73 8.76 -3.07
C ARG A 93 -5.39 10.09 -3.71
N GLU A 94 -4.43 10.84 -3.14
CA GLU A 94 -3.98 12.12 -3.68
C GLU A 94 -3.51 11.95 -5.13
N LYS A 95 -2.60 11.01 -5.39
CA LYS A 95 -1.98 10.83 -6.71
C LYS A 95 -2.94 10.28 -7.75
N VAL A 96 -3.81 9.34 -7.38
CA VAL A 96 -4.83 8.78 -8.28
C VAL A 96 -5.92 9.82 -8.58
N SER A 97 -6.25 10.70 -7.62
CA SER A 97 -7.30 11.71 -7.82
C SER A 97 -6.99 12.69 -8.95
N ALA A 98 -5.71 12.98 -9.21
CA ALA A 98 -5.29 13.85 -10.30
C ALA A 98 -5.71 13.35 -11.69
N TYR A 99 -6.02 12.06 -11.81
CA TYR A 99 -6.45 11.46 -13.06
C TYR A 99 -7.95 11.27 -13.16
N TYR A 100 -8.74 11.37 -12.08
CA TYR A 100 -10.17 11.08 -12.06
C TYR A 100 -11.04 12.34 -12.02
#